data_AF-A0A960JPF7-F1
#
_entry.id   AF-A0A960JPF7-F1
#
_cell.length_a   1.000
_cell.length_b   1.000
_cell.length_c   1.000
_cell.angle_alpha   90.00
_cell.angle_beta   90.00
_cell.angle_gamma   90.00
#
_symmetry.space_group_name_H-M   'P 1'
#
loop_
_entity.id
_entity.type
_entity.pdbx_description
1 polymer ?
#
loop_
_entity_poly.entity_id
_entity_poly.type
_entity_poly.pdbx_seq_one_letter_code
_entity_poly.pdbx_strand_id
1 'polypeptide(L)'
;MSANPEHDRSRHESLARLEAALTAPTLADRVELAVWSPEPDTYRAAAVDGTVTFRRTRADDRWAYDVAEVTGRNPMADQATDRFLGLDEERRRRFPARTDNSYPHAYDSIAQFFDGVHAPDLLATHTGAHQVDGNIGQHGSLGAVQGRAPLIMAGCGLAPLGRADRSVRMVDLAPTLAALLGVEPHPSGVGPTGQPRSDALLARQDGDVQHDLLNGETPDHVLVILLDGCNANLLHDVIHSGEAPHIASLAAAGTTMGRGLLASLPTATLANHTTALTGAHPGHSGILHHAWYDRGRDTEVNLLDFEQMFHSSDHLDPR
;
A
#
# COMPACT_ATOMS: atom_id res chain seq x y z
N MET A 1 8.39 -1.16 30.00
CA MET A 1 8.73 -2.49 30.56
C MET A 1 10.02 -2.94 29.91
N SER A 2 11.08 -3.19 30.68
CA SER A 2 12.34 -3.72 30.11
C SER A 2 12.07 -5.12 29.58
N ALA A 3 12.20 -5.34 28.27
CA ALA A 3 12.12 -6.66 27.67
C ALA A 3 13.21 -7.58 28.26
N ASN A 4 12.90 -8.86 28.41
CA ASN A 4 13.83 -9.87 28.90
C ASN A 4 14.82 -10.23 27.76
N PRO A 5 16.13 -9.98 27.90
CA PRO A 5 17.11 -10.19 26.81
C PRO A 5 17.17 -11.62 26.28
N GLU A 6 16.83 -12.62 27.09
CA GLU A 6 16.76 -14.01 26.64
C GLU A 6 15.55 -14.29 25.75
N HIS A 7 14.43 -13.61 26.01
CA HIS A 7 13.21 -13.73 25.22
C HIS A 7 13.41 -13.08 23.84
N ASP A 8 14.05 -11.90 23.78
CA ASP A 8 14.33 -11.20 22.52
C ASP A 8 15.27 -12.02 21.61
N ARG A 9 16.32 -12.59 22.18
CA ARG A 9 17.25 -13.48 21.46
C ARG A 9 16.53 -14.71 20.90
N SER A 10 15.67 -15.36 21.68
CA SER A 10 14.87 -16.51 21.24
C SER A 10 13.89 -16.15 20.11
N ARG A 11 13.29 -14.95 20.18
CA ARG A 11 12.42 -14.41 19.13
C ARG A 11 13.20 -14.17 17.83
N HIS A 12 14.34 -13.49 17.89
CA HIS A 12 15.18 -13.23 16.71
C HIS A 12 15.67 -14.52 16.06
N GLU A 13 16.12 -15.50 16.85
CA GLU A 13 16.50 -16.82 16.33
C GLU A 13 15.32 -17.51 15.63
N SER A 14 14.11 -17.41 16.19
CA SER A 14 12.91 -17.97 15.59
C SER A 14 12.50 -17.27 14.30
N LEU A 15 12.58 -15.94 14.24
CA LEU A 15 12.32 -15.16 13.03
C LEU A 15 13.34 -15.46 11.94
N ALA A 16 14.62 -15.58 12.29
CA ALA A 16 15.68 -15.97 11.34
C ALA A 16 15.44 -17.38 10.77
N ARG A 17 15.00 -18.35 11.59
CA ARG A 17 14.62 -19.69 11.09
C ARG A 17 13.41 -19.63 10.15
N LEU A 18 12.40 -18.82 10.49
CA LEU A 18 11.21 -18.66 9.65
C LEU A 18 11.55 -17.97 8.32
N GLU A 19 12.35 -16.90 8.34
CA GLU A 19 12.89 -16.26 7.14
C GLU A 19 13.60 -17.28 6.25
N ALA A 20 14.54 -18.06 6.82
CA ALA A 20 15.30 -19.06 6.08
C ALA A 20 14.41 -20.15 5.46
N ALA A 21 13.37 -20.58 6.19
CA ALA A 21 12.40 -21.55 5.66
C ALA A 21 11.57 -20.96 4.51
N LEU A 22 11.06 -19.73 4.68
CA LEU A 22 10.21 -19.03 3.70
C LEU A 22 10.97 -18.61 2.44
N THR A 23 12.28 -18.37 2.55
CA THR A 23 13.15 -18.00 1.44
C THR A 23 13.93 -19.18 0.86
N ALA A 24 13.62 -20.42 1.27
CA ALA A 24 14.23 -21.61 0.70
C ALA A 24 13.93 -21.73 -0.81
N PRO A 25 14.86 -22.26 -1.64
CA PRO A 25 14.66 -22.41 -3.09
C PRO A 25 13.39 -23.16 -3.49
N THR A 26 12.93 -24.09 -2.65
CA THR A 26 11.69 -24.85 -2.86
C THR A 26 10.41 -24.03 -2.74
N LEU A 27 10.49 -22.82 -2.18
CA LEU A 27 9.38 -21.87 -2.07
C LEU A 27 9.54 -20.66 -2.99
N ALA A 28 10.57 -20.64 -3.85
CA ALA A 28 10.88 -19.52 -4.74
C ALA A 28 9.80 -19.23 -5.79
N ASP A 29 8.86 -20.14 -6.04
CA ASP A 29 7.70 -19.92 -6.90
C ASP A 29 6.48 -19.36 -6.13
N ARG A 30 6.51 -19.39 -4.78
CA ARG A 30 5.36 -19.06 -3.91
C ARG A 30 5.60 -17.84 -3.03
N VAL A 31 6.78 -17.72 -2.45
CA VAL A 31 7.14 -16.62 -1.55
C VAL A 31 7.94 -15.57 -2.30
N GLU A 32 7.47 -14.34 -2.24
CA GLU A 32 8.10 -13.17 -2.83
C GLU A 32 9.12 -12.56 -1.89
N LEU A 33 8.67 -12.19 -0.68
CA LEU A 33 9.48 -11.55 0.36
C LEU A 33 9.07 -12.10 1.73
N ALA A 34 10.05 -12.28 2.61
CA ALA A 34 9.86 -12.40 4.05
C ALA A 34 10.46 -11.15 4.72
N VAL A 35 9.71 -10.49 5.59
CA VAL A 35 10.07 -9.20 6.19
C VAL A 35 9.81 -9.23 7.68
N TRP A 36 10.73 -8.72 8.49
CA TRP A 36 10.55 -8.53 9.93
C TRP A 36 11.41 -7.37 10.44
N SER A 37 11.09 -6.87 11.62
CA SER A 37 11.83 -5.78 12.26
C SER A 37 12.76 -6.34 13.36
N PRO A 38 14.09 -6.30 13.16
CA PRO A 38 15.04 -6.73 14.19
C PRO A 38 15.10 -5.80 15.39
N GLU A 39 14.93 -4.51 15.17
CA GLU A 39 14.95 -3.46 16.19
C GLU A 39 14.08 -2.28 15.71
N PRO A 40 13.63 -1.38 16.61
CA PRO A 40 12.81 -0.23 16.22
C PRO A 40 13.40 0.53 15.03
N ASP A 41 12.52 0.92 14.09
CA ASP A 41 12.86 1.68 12.89
C ASP A 41 13.86 1.01 11.93
N THR A 42 14.18 -0.27 12.16
CA THR A 42 15.02 -1.09 11.29
C THR A 42 14.23 -2.30 10.81
N TYR A 43 14.39 -2.61 9.52
CA TYR A 43 13.62 -3.65 8.85
C TYR A 43 14.55 -4.50 7.99
N ARG A 44 14.32 -5.80 8.04
CA ARG A 44 15.01 -6.79 7.23
C ARG A 44 14.01 -7.40 6.26
N ALA A 45 14.32 -7.37 4.97
CA ALA A 45 13.56 -8.02 3.92
C ALA A 45 14.45 -9.03 3.17
N ALA A 46 13.93 -10.23 2.96
CA ALA A 46 14.65 -11.33 2.34
C ALA A 46 13.83 -11.99 1.23
N ALA A 47 14.51 -12.32 0.15
CA ALA A 47 14.03 -13.20 -0.91
C ALA A 47 15.02 -14.37 -1.06
N VAL A 48 14.66 -15.35 -1.90
CA VAL A 48 15.51 -16.53 -2.19
C VAL A 48 16.93 -16.17 -2.68
N ASP A 49 17.10 -15.01 -3.30
CA ASP A 49 18.33 -14.59 -3.98
C ASP A 49 19.03 -13.38 -3.34
N GLY A 50 18.59 -12.96 -2.15
CA GLY A 50 19.28 -11.93 -1.37
C GLY A 50 18.41 -11.23 -0.34
N THR A 51 19.06 -10.39 0.44
CA THR A 51 18.47 -9.71 1.59
C THR A 51 18.90 -8.25 1.65
N VAL A 52 18.02 -7.41 2.16
CA VAL A 52 18.31 -6.01 2.48
C VAL A 52 17.87 -5.70 3.91
N THR A 53 18.73 -4.99 4.64
CA THR A 53 18.37 -4.31 5.88
C THR A 53 18.32 -2.82 5.59
N PHE A 54 17.23 -2.16 5.96
CA PHE A 54 17.09 -0.72 5.82
C PHE A 54 16.56 -0.10 7.12
N ARG A 55 16.82 1.19 7.30
CA ARG A 55 16.37 1.96 8.45
C ARG A 55 15.54 3.13 8.00
N ARG A 56 14.54 3.50 8.79
CA ARG A 56 13.90 4.80 8.63
C ARG A 56 14.52 5.81 9.59
N THR A 57 14.65 7.04 9.14
CA THR A 57 15.06 8.18 9.95
C THR A 57 14.08 9.31 9.73
N ARG A 58 13.85 10.13 10.76
CA ARG A 58 12.94 11.27 10.62
C ARG A 58 13.61 12.39 9.82
N ALA A 59 12.97 12.84 8.75
CA ALA A 59 13.33 13.99 7.96
C ALA A 59 12.13 14.96 7.96
N ASP A 60 12.21 15.98 8.83
CA ASP A 60 11.11 16.93 9.09
C ASP A 60 9.80 16.22 9.49
N ASP A 61 8.73 16.42 8.73
CA ASP A 61 7.41 15.82 8.91
C ASP A 61 7.25 14.47 8.18
N ARG A 62 8.34 13.92 7.63
CA ARG A 62 8.38 12.67 6.86
C ARG A 62 9.44 11.68 7.38
N TRP A 63 9.35 10.46 6.86
CA TRP A 63 10.38 9.44 7.01
C TRP A 63 11.29 9.44 5.78
N ALA A 64 12.60 9.38 6.01
CA ALA A 64 13.61 9.02 5.02
C ALA A 64 14.03 7.55 5.26
N TYR A 65 14.53 6.89 4.21
CA TYR A 65 14.91 5.47 4.27
C TYR A 65 16.31 5.26 3.73
N ASP A 66 17.15 4.62 4.53
CA ASP A 66 18.54 4.35 4.21
C ASP A 66 18.80 2.84 4.21
N VAL A 67 19.41 2.33 3.14
CA VAL A 67 19.86 0.95 3.06
C VAL A 67 21.12 0.78 3.92
N ALA A 68 21.02 -0.06 4.95
CA ALA A 68 22.10 -0.32 5.89
C ALA A 68 23.01 -1.48 5.46
N GLU A 69 22.41 -2.56 4.94
CA GLU A 69 23.14 -3.77 4.57
C GLU A 69 22.44 -4.49 3.41
N VAL A 70 23.22 -5.08 2.50
CA VAL A 70 22.73 -5.95 1.44
C VAL A 70 23.60 -7.20 1.36
N THR A 71 22.98 -8.37 1.30
CA THR A 71 23.66 -9.63 0.97
C THR A 71 23.01 -10.22 -0.28
N GLY A 72 23.80 -10.52 -1.31
CA GLY A 72 23.25 -10.94 -2.61
C GLY A 72 22.55 -9.78 -3.33
N ARG A 73 21.34 -10.00 -3.86
CA ARG A 73 20.50 -8.95 -4.44
C ARG A 73 19.72 -8.21 -3.35
N ASN A 74 19.58 -6.88 -3.47
CA ASN A 74 18.55 -6.16 -2.72
C ASN A 74 17.19 -6.44 -3.38
N PRO A 75 16.28 -7.18 -2.73
CA PRO A 75 15.04 -7.61 -3.36
C PRO A 75 14.08 -6.45 -3.69
N MET A 76 14.26 -5.27 -3.10
CA MET A 76 13.37 -4.11 -3.23
C MET A 76 14.06 -2.91 -3.90
N ALA A 77 15.23 -3.11 -4.52
CA ALA A 77 16.01 -2.01 -5.10
C ALA A 77 15.26 -1.25 -6.20
N ASP A 78 14.47 -1.96 -7.01
CA ASP A 78 13.68 -1.33 -8.08
C ASP A 78 12.37 -0.79 -7.49
N GLN A 79 12.29 0.54 -7.37
CA GLN A 79 11.12 1.29 -6.89
C GLN A 79 10.31 1.89 -8.06
N ALA A 80 10.60 1.53 -9.32
CA ALA A 80 10.00 2.17 -10.49
C ALA A 80 8.49 1.95 -10.60
N THR A 81 7.76 3.00 -10.95
CA THR A 81 6.29 2.99 -11.02
C THR A 81 5.73 2.63 -12.39
N ASP A 82 6.60 2.49 -13.40
CA ASP A 82 6.28 2.30 -14.82
C ASP A 82 6.58 0.89 -15.36
N ARG A 83 6.87 -0.08 -14.47
CA ARG A 83 7.01 -1.48 -14.90
C ARG A 83 5.68 -2.05 -15.40
N PHE A 84 5.74 -2.76 -16.52
CA PHE A 84 4.62 -3.48 -17.12
C PHE A 84 3.39 -2.61 -17.42
N LEU A 85 3.60 -1.39 -17.93
CA LEU A 85 2.51 -0.55 -18.40
C LEU A 85 1.98 -1.06 -19.76
N GLY A 86 0.66 -1.05 -19.91
CA GLY A 86 -0.05 -1.53 -21.10
C GLY A 86 -0.41 -3.02 -21.02
N LEU A 87 -1.61 -3.34 -21.52
CA LEU A 87 -2.17 -4.69 -21.43
C LEU A 87 -1.32 -5.74 -22.17
N ASP A 88 -0.79 -5.39 -23.33
CA ASP A 88 0.08 -6.28 -24.11
C ASP A 88 1.38 -6.64 -23.37
N GLU A 89 2.02 -5.66 -22.73
CA GLU A 89 3.26 -5.88 -21.98
C GLU A 89 2.99 -6.73 -20.72
N GLU A 90 1.91 -6.42 -20.00
CA GLU A 90 1.49 -7.22 -18.83
C GLU A 90 1.18 -8.67 -19.24
N ARG A 91 0.48 -8.90 -20.35
CA ARG A 91 0.17 -10.25 -20.85
C ARG A 91 1.41 -11.03 -21.25
N ARG A 92 2.41 -10.37 -21.87
CA ARG A 92 3.70 -11.00 -22.23
C ARG A 92 4.51 -11.40 -21.00
N ARG A 93 4.34 -10.68 -19.89
CA ARG A 93 5.04 -10.91 -18.62
C ARG A 93 4.08 -11.28 -17.51
N ARG A 94 3.16 -12.20 -17.79
CA ARG A 94 2.23 -12.71 -16.78
C ARG A 94 3.03 -13.29 -15.61
N PHE A 95 2.77 -12.77 -14.42
CA PHE A 95 3.49 -13.12 -13.19
C PHE A 95 5.00 -12.84 -13.31
N PRO A 96 5.39 -11.55 -13.36
CA PRO A 96 6.79 -11.20 -13.55
C PRO A 96 7.64 -11.79 -12.43
N ALA A 97 8.80 -12.33 -12.80
CA ALA A 97 9.76 -12.81 -11.83
C ALA A 97 10.26 -11.64 -10.97
N ARG A 98 10.62 -11.93 -9.72
CA ARG A 98 11.19 -10.99 -8.75
C ARG A 98 12.36 -10.13 -9.26
N THR A 99 13.11 -10.63 -10.24
CA THR A 99 14.25 -9.91 -10.84
C THR A 99 13.84 -8.89 -11.91
N ASP A 100 12.65 -9.05 -12.48
CA ASP A 100 12.08 -8.14 -13.48
C ASP A 100 11.07 -7.16 -12.86
N ASN A 101 10.55 -7.51 -11.68
CA ASN A 101 9.52 -6.75 -10.97
C ASN A 101 10.10 -5.49 -10.32
N SER A 102 9.21 -4.53 -10.04
CA SER A 102 9.50 -3.41 -9.15
C SER A 102 8.51 -3.40 -7.99
N TYR A 103 8.91 -2.72 -6.92
CA TYR A 103 8.17 -2.64 -5.67
C TYR A 103 8.06 -1.15 -5.28
N PRO A 104 7.18 -0.39 -5.95
CA PRO A 104 7.03 1.04 -5.69
C PRO A 104 6.76 1.35 -4.21
N HIS A 105 7.50 2.31 -3.66
CA HIS A 105 7.36 2.76 -2.28
C HIS A 105 7.47 1.62 -1.24
N ALA A 106 8.23 0.56 -1.52
CA ALA A 106 8.30 -0.62 -0.65
C ALA A 106 8.82 -0.29 0.74
N TYR A 107 9.85 0.56 0.84
CA TYR A 107 10.45 0.94 2.13
C TYR A 107 9.42 1.60 3.06
N ASP A 108 8.66 2.57 2.54
CA ASP A 108 7.60 3.24 3.28
C ASP A 108 6.44 2.31 3.60
N SER A 109 5.97 1.57 2.59
CA SER A 109 4.85 0.64 2.72
C SER A 109 5.12 -0.48 3.74
N ILE A 110 6.36 -0.96 3.84
CA ILE A 110 6.78 -1.91 4.86
C ILE A 110 6.84 -1.25 6.23
N ALA A 111 7.51 -0.10 6.34
CA ALA A 111 7.72 0.56 7.61
C ALA A 111 6.39 0.92 8.30
N GLN A 112 5.46 1.54 7.56
CA GLN A 112 4.13 1.85 8.09
C GLN A 112 3.37 0.61 8.54
N PHE A 113 3.55 -0.53 7.86
CA PHE A 113 2.78 -1.73 8.18
C PHE A 113 3.14 -2.25 9.58
N PHE A 114 4.41 -2.14 9.95
CA PHE A 114 4.92 -2.50 11.28
C PHE A 114 4.62 -1.45 12.36
N ASP A 115 4.08 -0.27 12.03
CA ASP A 115 3.58 0.67 13.03
C ASP A 115 2.22 0.24 13.63
N GLY A 116 1.55 -0.71 12.98
CA GLY A 116 0.26 -1.23 13.45
C GLY A 116 0.36 -1.96 14.78
N VAL A 117 -0.57 -1.68 15.69
CA VAL A 117 -0.70 -2.36 16.99
C VAL A 117 -0.79 -3.89 16.84
N HIS A 118 -1.45 -4.34 15.77
CA HIS A 118 -1.63 -5.77 15.46
C HIS A 118 -0.66 -6.28 14.38
N ALA A 119 0.44 -5.56 14.12
CA ALA A 119 1.44 -6.01 13.15
C ALA A 119 1.99 -7.41 13.52
N PRO A 120 2.21 -8.28 12.52
CA PRO A 120 2.81 -9.59 12.77
C PRO A 120 4.30 -9.45 13.12
N ASP A 121 4.88 -10.49 13.71
CA ASP A 121 6.33 -10.52 13.96
C ASP A 121 7.14 -10.73 12.67
N LEU A 122 6.52 -11.39 11.68
CA LEU A 122 7.05 -11.60 10.33
C LEU A 122 5.91 -11.47 9.32
N LEU A 123 6.15 -10.69 8.29
CA LEU A 123 5.31 -10.58 7.10
C LEU A 123 5.89 -11.44 5.98
N ALA A 124 5.05 -12.22 5.31
CA ALA A 124 5.43 -12.92 4.09
C ALA A 124 4.46 -12.53 2.97
N THR A 125 4.99 -12.08 1.83
CA THR A 125 4.18 -11.81 0.62
C THR A 125 4.39 -12.92 -0.39
N HIS A 126 3.36 -13.26 -1.14
CA HIS A 126 3.44 -14.28 -2.17
C HIS A 126 3.85 -13.72 -3.54
N THR A 127 4.36 -14.58 -4.41
CA THR A 127 4.64 -14.22 -5.82
C THR A 127 3.32 -13.93 -6.54
N GLY A 128 3.39 -13.18 -7.63
CA GLY A 128 2.21 -12.97 -8.48
C GLY A 128 1.64 -14.26 -9.08
N ALA A 129 2.46 -15.30 -9.22
CA ALA A 129 2.07 -16.61 -9.76
C ALA A 129 1.38 -17.52 -8.74
N HIS A 130 1.46 -17.19 -7.45
CA HIS A 130 0.93 -18.04 -6.40
C HIS A 130 -0.60 -18.09 -6.45
N GLN A 131 -1.16 -19.29 -6.26
CA GLN A 131 -2.59 -19.53 -6.17
C GLN A 131 -2.88 -20.28 -4.87
N VAL A 132 -3.88 -19.79 -4.14
CA VAL A 132 -4.42 -20.42 -2.93
C VAL A 132 -5.89 -20.75 -3.18
N ASP A 133 -6.32 -21.94 -2.77
CA ASP A 133 -7.72 -22.41 -2.78
C ASP A 133 -8.44 -22.33 -4.15
N GLY A 134 -7.70 -22.44 -5.25
CA GLY A 134 -8.27 -22.42 -6.61
C GLY A 134 -8.68 -21.02 -7.10
N ASN A 135 -8.41 -19.97 -6.32
CA ASN A 135 -8.63 -18.59 -6.75
C ASN A 135 -7.65 -18.21 -7.86
N ILE A 136 -8.18 -17.77 -9.00
CA ILE A 136 -7.42 -17.39 -10.20
C ILE A 136 -6.68 -16.06 -10.01
N GLY A 137 -7.15 -15.21 -9.09
CA GLY A 137 -6.51 -13.97 -8.65
C GLY A 137 -6.20 -14.00 -7.16
N GLN A 138 -5.16 -13.26 -6.75
CA GLN A 138 -4.75 -13.07 -5.36
C GLN A 138 -4.50 -11.57 -5.12
N HIS A 139 -4.28 -11.18 -3.86
CA HIS A 139 -3.90 -9.82 -3.44
C HIS A 139 -2.97 -9.86 -2.23
N GLY A 140 -2.24 -8.78 -1.96
CA GLY A 140 -1.33 -8.67 -0.80
C GLY A 140 0.15 -8.57 -1.13
N SER A 141 0.54 -8.61 -2.41
CA SER A 141 1.90 -8.40 -2.90
C SER A 141 2.25 -6.91 -3.02
N LEU A 142 3.55 -6.62 -2.94
CA LEU A 142 4.17 -5.32 -3.19
C LEU A 142 4.50 -5.07 -4.68
N GLY A 143 4.27 -6.06 -5.55
CA GLY A 143 4.68 -5.98 -6.96
C GLY A 143 3.89 -4.96 -7.78
N ALA A 144 4.54 -4.34 -8.75
CA ALA A 144 4.02 -3.22 -9.54
C ALA A 144 2.68 -3.48 -10.26
N VAL A 145 2.41 -4.71 -10.71
CA VAL A 145 1.13 -5.03 -11.38
C VAL A 145 -0.02 -5.04 -10.38
N GLN A 146 0.13 -5.78 -9.28
CA GLN A 146 -0.95 -5.95 -8.30
C GLN A 146 -1.14 -4.69 -7.44
N GLY A 147 -0.07 -3.94 -7.18
CA GLY A 147 -0.13 -2.68 -6.44
C GLY A 147 -0.70 -1.50 -7.22
N ARG A 148 -1.08 -1.66 -8.49
CA ARG A 148 -1.54 -0.57 -9.36
C ARG A 148 -3.04 -0.64 -9.62
N ALA A 149 -3.78 0.31 -9.05
CA ALA A 149 -5.17 0.58 -9.40
C ALA A 149 -5.26 1.69 -10.47
N PRO A 150 -6.35 1.77 -11.25
CA PRO A 150 -6.60 2.93 -12.10
C PRO A 150 -7.05 4.14 -11.28
N LEU A 151 -6.72 5.36 -11.76
CA LEU A 151 -7.27 6.60 -11.24
C LEU A 151 -7.64 7.54 -12.39
N ILE A 152 -8.90 7.96 -12.38
CA ILE A 152 -9.48 8.97 -13.27
C ILE A 152 -10.18 9.98 -12.37
N MET A 153 -9.86 11.26 -12.53
CA MET A 153 -10.46 12.37 -11.77
C MET A 153 -10.99 13.40 -12.77
N ALA A 154 -12.28 13.72 -12.71
CA ALA A 154 -12.91 14.68 -13.62
C ALA A 154 -14.01 15.47 -12.91
N GLY A 155 -14.25 16.71 -13.36
CA GLY A 155 -15.32 17.57 -12.86
C GLY A 155 -14.82 18.90 -12.31
N CYS A 156 -15.73 19.63 -11.65
CA CYS A 156 -15.45 20.93 -11.03
C CYS A 156 -14.29 20.82 -10.03
N GLY A 157 -13.43 21.84 -10.00
CA GLY A 157 -12.25 21.88 -9.13
C GLY A 157 -11.04 21.06 -9.59
N LEU A 158 -11.21 20.16 -10.57
CA LEU A 158 -10.14 19.30 -11.06
C LEU A 158 -9.54 19.85 -12.36
N ALA A 159 -8.22 19.84 -12.45
CA ALA A 159 -7.49 20.19 -13.67
C ALA A 159 -7.68 19.10 -14.73
N PRO A 160 -8.06 19.43 -15.99
CA PRO A 160 -8.20 18.46 -17.07
C PRO A 160 -6.89 18.28 -17.82
N LEU A 161 -5.93 17.57 -17.22
CA LEU A 161 -4.58 17.38 -17.75
C LEU A 161 -4.47 16.24 -18.78
N GLY A 162 -5.59 15.58 -19.10
CA GLY A 162 -5.59 14.40 -19.95
C GLY A 162 -4.87 13.23 -19.28
N ARG A 163 -4.01 12.51 -20.01
CA ARG A 163 -3.26 11.38 -19.45
C ARG A 163 -1.89 11.84 -18.93
N ALA A 164 -1.73 11.88 -17.62
CA ALA A 164 -0.47 12.23 -16.98
C ALA A 164 0.48 11.03 -16.93
N ASP A 165 1.73 11.16 -17.38
CA ASP A 165 2.74 10.10 -17.25
C ASP A 165 3.37 10.07 -15.85
N ARG A 166 2.53 9.87 -14.83
CA ARG A 166 2.94 9.70 -13.45
C ARG A 166 1.99 8.79 -12.69
N SER A 167 2.42 8.38 -11.50
CA SER A 167 1.59 7.70 -10.51
C SER A 167 1.26 8.65 -9.36
N VAL A 168 0.21 8.30 -8.61
CA VAL A 168 -0.13 8.88 -7.31
C VAL A 168 -0.18 7.73 -6.29
N ARG A 169 -0.04 8.00 -5.00
CA ARG A 169 -0.18 6.97 -3.96
C ARG A 169 -1.62 6.95 -3.45
N MET A 170 -2.15 5.77 -3.11
CA MET A 170 -3.50 5.60 -2.58
C MET A 170 -3.76 6.50 -1.37
N VAL A 171 -2.73 6.66 -0.53
CA VAL A 171 -2.74 7.49 0.69
C VAL A 171 -2.90 8.98 0.41
N ASP A 172 -2.58 9.43 -0.80
CA ASP A 172 -2.70 10.84 -1.23
C ASP A 172 -4.14 11.20 -1.62
N LEU A 173 -5.04 10.21 -1.81
CA LEU A 173 -6.37 10.45 -2.36
C LEU A 173 -7.25 11.24 -1.37
N ALA A 174 -7.41 10.76 -0.14
CA ALA A 174 -8.25 11.42 0.85
C ALA A 174 -7.84 12.89 1.12
N PRO A 175 -6.55 13.24 1.34
CA PRO A 175 -6.17 14.63 1.51
C PRO A 175 -6.39 15.45 0.24
N THR A 176 -6.19 14.88 -0.95
CA THR A 176 -6.50 15.56 -2.21
C THR A 176 -8.00 15.87 -2.35
N LEU A 177 -8.88 14.94 -1.97
CA LEU A 177 -10.32 15.14 -1.97
C LEU A 177 -10.77 16.14 -0.90
N ALA A 178 -10.16 16.11 0.29
CA ALA A 178 -10.41 17.09 1.34
C ALA A 178 -10.03 18.51 0.87
N ALA A 179 -8.88 18.66 0.22
CA ALA A 179 -8.46 19.93 -0.37
C ALA A 179 -9.41 20.39 -1.48
N LEU A 180 -9.84 19.48 -2.36
CA LEU A 180 -10.83 19.77 -3.41
C LEU A 180 -12.13 20.33 -2.83
N LEU A 181 -12.60 19.76 -1.71
CA LEU A 181 -13.81 20.18 -0.99
C LEU A 181 -13.61 21.43 -0.12
N GLY A 182 -12.42 22.03 -0.10
CA GLY A 182 -12.14 23.23 0.70
C GLY A 182 -12.10 22.96 2.22
N VAL A 183 -11.71 21.76 2.63
CA VAL A 183 -11.50 21.44 4.05
C VAL A 183 -10.31 22.24 4.58
N GLU A 184 -10.51 22.96 5.68
CA GLU A 184 -9.46 23.69 6.39
C GLU A 184 -8.53 22.74 7.17
N PRO A 185 -7.26 23.12 7.42
CA PRO A 185 -6.33 22.31 8.21
C PRO A 185 -6.91 21.88 9.55
N HIS A 186 -6.75 20.59 9.86
CA HIS A 186 -7.24 20.00 11.09
C HIS A 186 -6.40 20.53 12.28
N PRO A 187 -7.03 21.04 13.36
CA PRO A 187 -6.32 21.71 14.46
C PRO A 187 -5.33 20.81 15.22
N SER A 188 -5.55 19.49 15.16
CA SER A 188 -4.71 18.47 15.78
C SER A 188 -4.22 17.44 14.77
N GLY A 189 -4.02 17.84 13.50
CA GLY A 189 -3.57 16.94 12.44
C GLY A 189 -2.22 16.30 12.77
N VAL A 190 -2.11 14.99 12.54
CA VAL A 190 -0.90 14.20 12.79
C VAL A 190 -0.41 13.57 11.49
N GLY A 191 0.89 13.74 11.21
CA GLY A 191 1.54 13.22 10.02
C GLY A 191 2.06 11.78 10.16
N PRO A 192 2.76 11.27 9.14
CA PRO A 192 3.24 9.88 9.10
C PRO A 192 4.28 9.55 10.19
N THR A 193 4.92 10.55 10.77
CA THR A 193 5.90 10.40 11.86
C THR A 193 5.28 10.38 13.25
N GLY A 194 3.94 10.45 13.34
CA GLY A 194 3.22 10.62 14.60
C GLY A 194 3.36 12.02 15.22
N GLN A 195 4.04 12.95 14.54
CA GLN A 195 4.16 14.34 14.99
C GLN A 195 3.03 15.20 14.45
N PRO A 196 2.70 16.33 15.13
CA PRO A 196 1.79 17.33 14.61
C PRO A 196 2.21 17.79 13.22
N ARG A 197 1.23 17.91 12.32
CA ARG A 197 1.42 18.34 10.94
C ARG A 197 0.43 19.48 10.66
N SER A 198 0.94 20.70 10.51
CA SER A 198 0.11 21.92 10.44
C SER A 198 -0.68 22.08 9.15
N ASP A 199 -0.24 21.44 8.06
CA ASP A 199 -0.91 21.42 6.77
C ASP A 199 -1.83 20.19 6.58
N ALA A 200 -1.94 19.32 7.58
CA ALA A 200 -2.84 18.17 7.50
C ALA A 200 -4.30 18.63 7.52
N LEU A 201 -5.08 18.17 6.55
CA LEU A 201 -6.52 18.43 6.45
C LEU A 201 -7.34 17.39 7.22
N LEU A 202 -6.73 16.25 7.54
CA LEU A 202 -7.35 15.13 8.26
C LEU A 202 -6.66 14.93 9.62
N ALA A 203 -7.37 14.33 10.58
CA ALA A 203 -6.85 14.09 11.92
C ALA A 203 -5.58 13.22 11.92
N ARG A 204 -5.57 12.19 11.06
CA ARG A 204 -4.38 11.40 10.70
C ARG A 204 -4.19 11.48 9.20
N GLN A 205 -3.02 11.94 8.74
CA GLN A 205 -2.74 12.13 7.32
C GLN A 205 -1.30 11.74 7.00
N ASP A 206 -1.13 10.55 6.45
CA ASP A 206 0.18 10.07 6.00
C ASP A 206 0.51 10.57 4.58
N GLY A 207 -0.52 10.76 3.74
CA GLY A 207 -0.37 11.19 2.34
C GLY A 207 -0.33 12.70 2.14
N ASP A 208 -0.14 13.08 0.88
CA ASP A 208 0.03 14.47 0.45
C ASP A 208 -1.04 14.91 -0.55
N VAL A 209 -1.48 16.17 -0.42
CA VAL A 209 -2.40 16.79 -1.37
C VAL A 209 -1.71 16.88 -2.74
N GLN A 210 -2.33 16.32 -3.78
CA GLN A 210 -1.87 16.46 -5.16
C GLN A 210 -2.38 17.78 -5.74
N HIS A 211 -1.76 18.89 -5.34
CA HIS A 211 -2.19 20.24 -5.72
C HIS A 211 -2.21 20.50 -7.23
N ASP A 212 -1.36 19.80 -8.00
CA ASP A 212 -1.34 19.88 -9.47
C ASP A 212 -2.63 19.36 -10.12
N LEU A 213 -3.42 18.56 -9.39
CA LEU A 213 -4.72 18.05 -9.86
C LEU A 213 -5.87 19.03 -9.59
N LEU A 214 -5.64 20.10 -8.83
CA LEU A 214 -6.67 21.05 -8.42
C LEU A 214 -6.55 22.36 -9.22
N ASN A 215 -7.69 22.91 -9.66
CA ASN A 215 -7.74 24.16 -10.44
C ASN A 215 -8.15 25.40 -9.61
N GLY A 216 -8.47 25.20 -8.33
CA GLY A 216 -8.87 26.26 -7.38
C GLY A 216 -10.38 26.46 -7.22
N GLU A 217 -11.21 25.84 -8.05
CA GLU A 217 -12.65 25.77 -7.80
C GLU A 217 -12.99 24.64 -6.81
N THR A 218 -14.11 24.78 -6.09
CA THR A 218 -14.59 23.79 -5.11
C THR A 218 -15.96 23.28 -5.54
N PRO A 219 -16.14 21.94 -5.67
CA PRO A 219 -17.46 21.37 -5.92
C PRO A 219 -18.27 21.25 -4.63
N ASP A 220 -19.60 21.30 -4.74
CA ASP A 220 -20.50 21.01 -3.61
C ASP A 220 -20.48 19.53 -3.20
N HIS A 221 -20.17 18.64 -4.15
CA HIS A 221 -20.20 17.19 -3.96
C HIS A 221 -19.08 16.49 -4.75
N VAL A 222 -18.53 15.43 -4.15
CA VAL A 222 -17.60 14.51 -4.79
C VAL A 222 -18.18 13.09 -4.76
N LEU A 223 -18.17 12.41 -5.91
CA LEU A 223 -18.52 11.00 -6.00
C LEU A 223 -17.24 10.17 -6.19
N VAL A 224 -16.97 9.27 -5.24
CA VAL A 224 -15.86 8.31 -5.34
C VAL A 224 -16.43 6.95 -5.74
N ILE A 225 -15.95 6.41 -6.87
CA ILE A 225 -16.32 5.08 -7.35
C ILE A 225 -15.09 4.18 -7.19
N LEU A 226 -15.18 3.19 -6.29
CA LEU A 226 -14.12 2.21 -6.05
C LEU A 226 -14.40 0.95 -6.88
N LEU A 227 -13.49 0.63 -7.80
CA LEU A 227 -13.59 -0.56 -8.67
C LEU A 227 -12.68 -1.65 -8.12
N ASP A 228 -13.21 -2.51 -7.24
CA ASP A 228 -12.43 -3.58 -6.60
C ASP A 228 -11.83 -4.55 -7.63
N GLY A 229 -10.56 -4.88 -7.47
CA GLY A 229 -9.80 -5.76 -8.38
C GLY A 229 -9.66 -5.24 -9.81
N CYS A 230 -10.00 -3.98 -10.10
CA CYS A 230 -9.91 -3.44 -11.46
C CYS A 230 -8.45 -3.24 -11.89
N ASN A 231 -8.01 -4.04 -12.85
CA ASN A 231 -6.66 -3.92 -13.42
C ASN A 231 -6.54 -2.63 -14.25
N ALA A 232 -5.55 -1.79 -13.92
CA ALA A 232 -5.37 -0.49 -14.56
C ALA A 232 -5.07 -0.60 -16.07
N ASN A 233 -4.21 -1.54 -16.46
CA ASN A 233 -3.83 -1.72 -17.86
C ASN A 233 -5.02 -2.19 -18.72
N LEU A 234 -5.82 -3.13 -18.22
CA LEU A 234 -7.04 -3.57 -18.87
C LEU A 234 -8.05 -2.41 -18.99
N LEU A 235 -8.25 -1.62 -17.92
CA LEU A 235 -9.16 -0.47 -17.98
C LEU A 235 -8.73 0.54 -19.05
N HIS A 236 -7.43 0.87 -19.10
CA HIS A 236 -6.90 1.78 -20.11
C HIS A 236 -7.04 1.22 -21.53
N ASP A 237 -6.88 -0.09 -21.71
CA ASP A 237 -7.06 -0.76 -23.01
C ASP A 237 -8.52 -0.69 -23.48
N VAL A 238 -9.50 -1.05 -22.63
CA VAL A 238 -10.93 -1.00 -23.00
C VAL A 238 -11.47 0.42 -23.17
N ILE A 239 -10.85 1.42 -22.54
CA ILE A 239 -11.11 2.84 -22.85
C ILE A 239 -10.61 3.16 -24.26
N HIS A 240 -9.39 2.72 -24.60
CA HIS A 240 -8.77 3.00 -25.90
C HIS A 240 -9.47 2.27 -27.05
N SER A 241 -9.91 1.03 -26.85
CA SER A 241 -10.64 0.24 -27.85
C SER A 241 -12.08 0.72 -28.07
N GLY A 242 -12.60 1.58 -27.19
CA GLY A 242 -13.97 2.10 -27.25
C GLY A 242 -15.01 1.18 -26.58
N GLU A 243 -14.59 0.11 -25.91
CA GLU A 243 -15.49 -0.80 -25.18
C GLU A 243 -16.07 -0.19 -23.90
N ALA A 244 -15.41 0.82 -23.32
CA ALA A 244 -15.87 1.53 -22.12
C ALA A 244 -16.17 3.03 -22.38
N PRO A 245 -17.15 3.38 -23.24
CA PRO A 245 -17.35 4.75 -23.73
C PRO A 245 -17.71 5.76 -22.62
N HIS A 246 -18.43 5.34 -21.59
CA HIS A 246 -18.79 6.22 -20.47
C HIS A 246 -17.58 6.54 -19.57
N ILE A 247 -16.69 5.57 -19.35
CA ILE A 247 -15.44 5.79 -18.61
C ILE A 247 -14.48 6.62 -19.48
N ALA A 248 -14.43 6.37 -20.79
CA ALA A 248 -13.67 7.18 -21.73
C ALA A 248 -14.10 8.66 -21.70
N SER A 249 -15.40 8.94 -21.57
CA SER A 249 -15.91 10.31 -21.41
C SER A 249 -15.41 10.98 -20.13
N LEU A 250 -15.31 10.26 -19.01
CA LEU A 250 -14.73 10.78 -17.77
C LEU A 250 -13.24 11.06 -17.93
N ALA A 251 -12.50 10.11 -18.51
CA ALA A 251 -11.07 10.26 -18.78
C ALA A 251 -10.76 11.46 -19.68
N ALA A 252 -11.58 11.68 -20.72
CA ALA A 252 -11.43 12.81 -21.65
C ALA A 252 -11.76 14.16 -21.01
N ALA A 253 -12.65 14.19 -20.01
CA ALA A 253 -13.08 15.40 -19.32
C ALA A 253 -12.16 15.81 -18.15
N GLY A 254 -11.14 15.02 -17.83
CA GLY A 254 -10.35 15.21 -16.63
C GLY A 254 -8.90 14.75 -16.76
N THR A 255 -8.40 14.17 -15.68
CA THR A 255 -7.04 13.66 -15.58
C THR A 255 -7.05 12.16 -15.29
N THR A 256 -6.29 11.40 -16.06
CA THR A 256 -6.02 9.97 -15.85
C THR A 256 -4.56 9.76 -15.46
N MET A 257 -4.30 9.05 -14.37
CA MET A 257 -2.93 8.68 -13.98
C MET A 257 -2.44 7.54 -14.86
N GLY A 258 -1.53 7.84 -15.79
CA GLY A 258 -1.01 6.89 -16.76
C GLY A 258 -0.17 5.77 -16.16
N ARG A 259 0.42 5.97 -14.98
CA ARG A 259 1.11 4.93 -14.19
C ARG A 259 0.28 4.40 -13.01
N GLY A 260 -0.97 4.84 -12.91
CA GLY A 260 -1.97 4.40 -11.93
C GLY A 260 -1.81 4.98 -10.52
N LEU A 261 -2.64 4.46 -9.63
CA LEU A 261 -2.70 4.74 -8.20
C LEU A 261 -2.10 3.57 -7.43
N LEU A 262 -1.00 3.84 -6.72
CA LEU A 262 -0.21 2.82 -6.05
C LEU A 262 -0.75 2.55 -4.64
N ALA A 263 -1.19 1.33 -4.41
CA ALA A 263 -1.72 0.85 -3.15
C ALA A 263 -0.66 0.78 -2.03
N SER A 264 -1.13 0.87 -0.79
CA SER A 264 -0.36 0.54 0.41
C SER A 264 -0.17 -0.97 0.55
N LEU A 265 0.82 -1.38 1.34
CA LEU A 265 0.95 -2.76 1.80
C LEU A 265 0.03 -3.02 3.00
N PRO A 266 -0.73 -4.13 3.00
CA PRO A 266 -0.91 -5.08 1.91
C PRO A 266 -1.89 -4.53 0.85
N THR A 267 -1.77 -5.01 -0.38
CA THR A 267 -2.68 -4.66 -1.50
C THR A 267 -4.06 -5.32 -1.36
N ALA A 268 -4.59 -5.42 -0.14
CA ALA A 268 -5.88 -6.01 0.20
C ALA A 268 -7.01 -4.97 0.17
N THR A 269 -8.24 -5.43 -0.12
CA THR A 269 -9.42 -4.57 -0.32
C THR A 269 -9.66 -3.61 0.85
N LEU A 270 -9.93 -4.10 2.06
CA LEU A 270 -10.31 -3.23 3.19
C LEU A 270 -9.17 -2.29 3.61
N ALA A 271 -7.92 -2.76 3.57
CA ALA A 271 -6.74 -1.95 3.88
C ALA A 271 -6.63 -0.74 2.94
N ASN A 272 -6.79 -0.94 1.63
CA ASN A 272 -6.64 0.14 0.64
C ASN A 272 -7.90 0.97 0.44
N HIS A 273 -9.10 0.41 0.60
CA HIS A 273 -10.34 1.20 0.63
C HIS A 273 -10.32 2.17 1.81
N THR A 274 -9.88 1.71 2.99
CA THR A 274 -9.71 2.57 4.16
C THR A 274 -8.63 3.62 3.91
N THR A 275 -7.48 3.25 3.33
CA THR A 275 -6.42 4.20 2.96
C THR A 275 -6.95 5.30 2.03
N ALA A 276 -7.69 4.92 0.99
CA ALA A 276 -8.23 5.84 -0.01
C ALA A 276 -9.18 6.90 0.58
N LEU A 277 -9.88 6.55 1.65
CA LEU A 277 -10.91 7.38 2.28
C LEU A 277 -10.41 8.15 3.52
N THR A 278 -9.32 7.70 4.14
CA THR A 278 -8.78 8.32 5.38
C THR A 278 -7.45 9.01 5.19
N GLY A 279 -6.69 8.68 4.14
CA GLY A 279 -5.33 9.20 3.95
C GLY A 279 -4.33 8.65 4.97
N ALA A 280 -4.70 7.58 5.69
CA ALA A 280 -3.85 6.87 6.62
C ALA A 280 -3.56 5.47 6.08
N HIS A 281 -2.29 5.07 6.13
CA HIS A 281 -1.88 3.73 5.75
C HIS A 281 -2.45 2.66 6.69
N PRO A 282 -2.45 1.37 6.30
CA PRO A 282 -3.00 0.26 7.10
C PRO A 282 -2.50 0.21 8.54
N GLY A 283 -1.19 0.41 8.79
CA GLY A 283 -0.63 0.39 10.14
C GLY A 283 -1.05 1.57 11.02
N HIS A 284 -1.55 2.66 10.43
CA HIS A 284 -2.02 3.83 11.18
C HIS A 284 -3.54 3.91 11.29
N SER A 285 -4.28 3.35 10.32
CA SER A 285 -5.75 3.25 10.39
C SER A 285 -6.23 2.09 11.25
N GLY A 286 -5.36 1.12 11.55
CA GLY A 286 -5.68 -0.10 12.29
C GLY A 286 -6.26 -1.22 11.43
N ILE A 287 -6.63 -0.94 10.17
CA ILE A 287 -7.13 -1.92 9.20
C ILE A 287 -5.95 -2.52 8.44
N LEU A 288 -5.24 -3.46 9.07
CA LEU A 288 -4.04 -4.08 8.50
C LEU A 288 -4.34 -5.03 7.32
N HIS A 289 -5.43 -5.79 7.40
CA HIS A 289 -5.88 -6.72 6.38
C HIS A 289 -7.39 -6.98 6.58
N HIS A 290 -7.98 -7.88 5.81
CA HIS A 290 -9.33 -8.39 6.06
C HIS A 290 -9.49 -9.06 7.42
N ALA A 291 -8.43 -9.69 7.90
CA ALA A 291 -8.41 -10.44 9.15
C ALA A 291 -7.03 -10.32 9.80
N TRP A 292 -7.00 -10.34 11.13
CA TRP A 292 -5.77 -10.35 11.92
C TRP A 292 -6.01 -11.01 13.27
N TYR A 293 -4.91 -11.35 13.95
CA TYR A 293 -4.96 -11.88 15.30
C TYR A 293 -4.72 -10.78 16.33
N ASP A 294 -5.68 -10.56 17.23
CA ASP A 294 -5.51 -9.70 18.39
C ASP A 294 -4.89 -10.49 19.54
N ARG A 295 -3.57 -10.36 19.71
CA ARG A 295 -2.82 -11.02 20.79
C ARG A 295 -3.26 -10.58 22.19
N GLY A 296 -3.78 -9.36 22.34
CA GLY A 296 -4.21 -8.83 23.65
C GLY A 296 -5.54 -9.42 24.10
N ARG A 297 -6.41 -9.74 23.14
CA ARG A 297 -7.73 -10.35 23.37
C ARG A 297 -7.76 -11.87 23.16
N ASP A 298 -6.70 -12.43 22.56
CA ASP A 298 -6.60 -13.85 22.17
C ASP A 298 -7.71 -14.27 21.19
N THR A 299 -8.00 -13.40 20.22
CA THR A 299 -9.11 -13.58 19.27
C THR A 299 -8.69 -13.26 17.83
N GLU A 300 -9.25 -13.99 16.87
CA GLU A 300 -9.19 -13.63 15.45
C GLU A 300 -10.25 -12.58 15.14
N VAL A 301 -9.82 -11.46 14.57
CA VAL A 301 -10.68 -10.46 13.96
C VAL A 301 -10.77 -10.78 12.47
N ASN A 302 -11.99 -10.83 11.94
CA ASN A 302 -12.27 -11.01 10.52
C ASN A 302 -13.37 -10.05 10.09
N LEU A 303 -13.00 -8.97 9.42
CA LEU A 303 -13.94 -7.92 8.98
C LEU A 303 -14.83 -8.33 7.80
N LEU A 304 -14.56 -9.50 7.19
CA LEU A 304 -15.44 -10.10 6.18
C LEU A 304 -16.46 -11.04 6.82
N ASP A 305 -16.29 -11.39 8.09
CA ASP A 305 -17.29 -12.14 8.83
C ASP A 305 -18.52 -11.24 9.10
N PHE A 306 -19.70 -11.79 8.84
CA PHE A 306 -20.94 -11.02 8.89
C PHE A 306 -21.27 -10.52 10.31
N GLU A 307 -20.92 -11.28 11.35
CA GLU A 307 -21.19 -10.87 12.74
C GLU A 307 -20.26 -9.73 13.17
N GLN A 308 -19.01 -9.77 12.72
CA GLN A 308 -18.01 -8.75 13.08
C GLN A 308 -18.14 -7.47 12.24
N MET A 309 -18.61 -7.57 11.00
CA MET A 309 -18.69 -6.42 10.07
C MET A 309 -19.43 -5.22 10.66
N PHE A 310 -20.57 -5.44 11.35
CA PHE A 310 -21.39 -4.38 11.94
C PHE A 310 -20.77 -3.73 13.17
N HIS A 311 -19.82 -4.40 13.81
CA HIS A 311 -19.11 -3.94 15.01
C HIS A 311 -17.62 -3.76 14.74
N SER A 312 -17.25 -3.60 13.47
CA SER A 312 -15.84 -3.51 13.03
C SER A 312 -15.05 -2.42 13.76
N SER A 313 -15.70 -1.32 14.14
CA SER A 313 -15.10 -0.24 14.93
C SER A 313 -14.61 -0.69 16.31
N ASP A 314 -15.21 -1.71 16.92
CA ASP A 314 -14.84 -2.19 18.25
C ASP A 314 -13.44 -2.84 18.25
N HIS A 315 -12.98 -3.27 17.07
CA HIS A 315 -11.64 -3.82 16.86
C HIS A 315 -10.59 -2.74 16.59
N LEU A 316 -11.00 -1.49 16.33
CA LEU A 316 -10.11 -0.38 15.98
C LEU A 316 -9.85 0.58 17.15
N ASP A 317 -10.58 0.40 18.25
CA ASP A 317 -10.41 1.17 19.48
C ASP A 317 -9.24 0.60 20.31
N PRO A 318 -8.13 1.34 20.45
CA PRO A 318 -7.03 0.95 21.33
C PRO A 318 -7.46 1.21 22.77
N ARG A 319 -8.23 0.28 23.34
CA ARG A 319 -8.47 0.25 24.79
C ARG A 319 -7.17 0.03 25.57
#